data_AF-A0ABC8AS05-F1
#
_entry.id   AF-A0ABC8AS05-F1
#
_cell.length_a   1.000
_cell.length_b   1.000
_cell.length_c   1.000
_cell.angle_alpha   90.00
_cell.angle_beta   90.00
_cell.angle_gamma   90.00
#
_symmetry.space_group_name_H-M   'P 1'
#
loop_
_entity.id
_entity.type
_entity.pdbx_description
1 polymer ?
#
loop_
_entity_poly.entity_id
_entity_poly.type
_entity_poly.pdbx_seq_one_letter_code
_entity_poly.pdbx_strand_id
1 'polypeptide(L)'
;MVLDEVWRRLDGVEPLSGPHGGPLRRTVKLILDPLVIRPVQHPQCAGSMLSADGAVLLATRIHAAADVLRATAAWFTLLKQTRRGLRITEGNAQDLYFQRCFELATVNGLPDPVRDRAAAESALREIHGLSAGRTTQALKEYLADPARVGELTDLIHTAWRRRPRTDVPDHSAALADLVDACAATRFDDAANLADLDAAIAASVGTHTGIRLWRNTIGGIPQEFGGAAHGIGSTAQELGLTLHPLPQPPRVGESASTATLGLPFDRTIHERIFTVLQASSERADLPPIPELVDAEIARACAPWALLDESLRVAAAAGAALAVTLCPLGRTPGNGYVPGRNATPERKATSERNGVPEHDGGPVAVVRDPSETAAQSLALAGTATGLLGAAVGLTGTAAGLLGTAAGLLGATVWPGTAVRVSPAVAGLTGAAIESAAAALGQEGVPDAPTRSPDPVAGGSAVSVVRPGAAGDRPTGTAGAEPDGVAARLVNSRWQREAYVLQARRMAVRVDAVEGPLGAIAAELRVPWRPYLRRLWARLHGRDVREFPVYAADELWDLLDGVARSVILDHRMRVKRALAVSAVAEPGDRESRVG
;
A
#
# COMPACT_ATOMS: atom_id res chain seq x y z
N MET A 1 27.23 10.51 -9.52
CA MET A 1 28.69 10.38 -9.37
C MET A 1 29.31 11.66 -8.82
N VAL A 2 29.00 12.84 -9.39
CA VAL A 2 29.52 14.15 -8.93
C VAL A 2 29.24 14.45 -7.45
N LEU A 3 27.99 14.30 -6.99
CA LEU A 3 27.64 14.57 -5.59
C LEU A 3 28.45 13.72 -4.60
N ASP A 4 28.61 12.43 -4.90
CA ASP A 4 29.34 11.48 -4.06
C ASP A 4 30.83 11.85 -3.99
N GLU A 5 31.40 12.24 -5.12
CA GLU A 5 32.80 12.65 -5.22
C GLU A 5 33.09 13.95 -4.45
N VAL A 6 32.27 14.99 -4.64
CA VAL A 6 32.44 16.27 -3.95
C VAL A 6 32.28 16.08 -2.44
N TRP A 7 31.29 15.29 -2.03
CA TRP A 7 31.01 15.03 -0.61
C TRP A 7 32.16 14.31 0.08
N ARG A 8 32.79 13.32 -0.57
CA ARG A 8 33.93 12.57 -0.01
C ARG A 8 35.17 13.43 0.25
N ARG A 9 35.25 14.62 -0.35
CA ARG A 9 36.34 15.58 -0.11
C ARG A 9 36.08 16.48 1.10
N LEU A 10 34.91 16.35 1.74
CA LEU A 10 34.59 17.08 2.97
C LEU A 10 35.01 16.23 4.17
N ASP A 11 35.84 16.80 5.04
CA ASP A 11 36.15 16.23 6.35
C ASP A 11 35.10 16.66 7.38
N GLY A 12 34.91 15.87 8.45
CA GLY A 12 34.06 16.25 9.60
C GLY A 12 32.56 16.13 9.35
N VAL A 13 32.15 15.44 8.27
CA VAL A 13 30.75 15.18 7.91
C VAL A 13 30.33 13.72 8.11
N GLU A 14 31.16 12.92 8.78
CA GLU A 14 30.95 11.48 8.98
C GLU A 14 29.59 11.14 9.62
N PRO A 15 29.06 11.90 10.60
CA PRO A 15 27.71 11.71 11.13
C PRO A 15 26.57 11.82 10.11
N LEU A 16 26.82 12.47 8.96
CA LEU A 16 25.89 12.67 7.85
C LEU A 16 26.23 11.76 6.64
N SER A 17 27.24 10.91 6.76
CA SER A 17 27.75 10.01 5.72
C SER A 17 27.34 8.55 5.95
N GLY A 18 27.21 7.80 4.86
CA GLY A 18 27.04 6.35 4.89
C GLY A 18 28.37 5.59 5.07
N PRO A 19 28.32 4.24 5.17
CA PRO A 19 29.51 3.40 5.39
C PRO A 19 30.61 3.56 4.32
N HIS A 20 30.24 3.99 3.12
CA HIS A 20 31.16 4.17 2.00
C HIS A 20 31.69 5.62 1.87
N GLY A 21 31.41 6.50 2.82
CA GLY A 21 31.88 7.89 2.83
C GLY A 21 31.03 8.88 2.03
N GLY A 22 30.09 8.41 1.20
CA GLY A 22 29.10 9.25 0.52
C GLY A 22 27.99 9.76 1.45
N PRO A 23 27.17 10.75 1.04
CA PRO A 23 26.10 11.29 1.88
C PRO A 23 25.00 10.25 2.10
N LEU A 24 24.40 10.24 3.29
CA LEU A 24 23.20 9.43 3.53
C LEU A 24 22.05 9.90 2.62
N ARG A 25 21.17 8.98 2.24
CA ARG A 25 19.94 9.33 1.50
C ARG A 25 19.11 10.41 2.22
N ARG A 26 19.08 10.38 3.55
CA ARG A 26 18.41 11.40 4.37
C ARG A 26 19.17 12.72 4.40
N THR A 27 20.50 12.71 4.37
CA THR A 27 21.30 13.93 4.23
C THR A 27 20.97 14.64 2.92
N VAL A 28 20.85 13.88 1.82
CA VAL A 28 20.41 14.43 0.53
C VAL A 28 18.98 15.01 0.65
N LYS A 29 18.02 14.19 1.12
CA LYS A 29 16.60 14.56 1.15
C LYS A 29 16.27 15.71 2.12
N LEU A 30 16.91 15.77 3.28
CA LEU A 30 16.53 16.66 4.39
C LEU A 30 17.43 17.88 4.52
N ILE A 31 18.69 17.81 4.04
CA ILE A 31 19.66 18.89 4.15
C ILE A 31 20.04 19.40 2.76
N LEU A 32 20.61 18.54 1.90
CA LEU A 32 21.22 19.02 0.66
C LEU A 32 20.19 19.57 -0.32
N ASP A 33 19.21 18.77 -0.73
CA ASP A 33 18.20 19.20 -1.69
C ASP A 33 17.44 20.45 -1.19
N PRO A 34 16.84 20.47 0.02
CA PRO A 34 16.04 21.61 0.45
C PRO A 34 16.84 22.84 0.89
N LEU A 35 18.04 22.69 1.46
CA LEU A 35 18.74 23.80 2.14
C LEU A 35 19.99 24.28 1.40
N VAL A 36 20.72 23.39 0.70
CA VAL A 36 22.01 23.69 0.06
C VAL A 36 21.91 23.77 -1.46
N ILE A 37 21.41 22.72 -2.12
CA ILE A 37 21.32 22.58 -3.57
C ILE A 37 20.12 23.36 -4.10
N ARG A 38 18.98 23.30 -3.40
CA ARG A 38 17.72 23.97 -3.77
C ARG A 38 17.33 23.77 -5.24
N PRO A 39 17.03 22.53 -5.69
CA PRO A 39 16.73 22.19 -7.09
C PRO A 39 15.73 23.10 -7.81
N VAL A 40 14.74 23.65 -7.09
CA VAL A 40 13.76 24.59 -7.67
C VAL A 40 14.41 25.92 -8.07
N GLN A 41 15.36 26.40 -7.26
CA GLN A 41 16.12 27.64 -7.53
C GLN A 41 17.31 27.37 -8.46
N HIS A 42 17.84 26.14 -8.45
CA HIS A 42 19.00 25.71 -9.22
C HIS A 42 18.68 24.44 -10.03
N PRO A 43 17.80 24.50 -11.05
CA PRO A 43 17.36 23.33 -11.82
C PRO A 43 18.50 22.62 -12.55
N GLN A 44 19.59 23.35 -12.86
CA GLN A 44 20.81 22.81 -13.45
C GLN A 44 21.52 21.77 -12.58
N CYS A 45 21.24 21.73 -11.26
CA CYS A 45 21.79 20.76 -10.31
C CYS A 45 20.88 19.53 -10.09
N ALA A 46 19.70 19.48 -10.73
CA ALA A 46 18.63 18.51 -10.40
C ALA A 46 18.45 17.38 -11.43
N GLY A 47 19.19 17.40 -12.54
CA GLY A 47 19.07 16.42 -13.62
C GLY A 47 19.62 15.04 -13.24
N SER A 48 19.02 13.96 -13.78
CA SER A 48 19.58 12.60 -13.67
C SER A 48 20.95 12.48 -14.33
N MET A 49 21.21 13.34 -15.32
CA MET A 49 22.53 13.61 -15.89
C MET A 49 22.76 15.11 -15.81
N LEU A 50 23.86 15.51 -15.18
CA LEU A 50 24.26 16.91 -15.07
C LEU A 50 25.10 17.30 -16.29
N SER A 51 24.91 18.53 -16.79
CA SER A 51 25.86 19.15 -17.70
C SER A 51 27.17 19.46 -16.96
N ALA A 52 28.24 19.78 -17.69
CA ALA A 52 29.50 20.22 -17.10
C ALA A 52 29.28 21.43 -16.16
N ASP A 53 28.51 22.43 -16.61
CA ASP A 53 28.19 23.63 -15.83
C ASP A 53 27.35 23.28 -14.58
N GLY A 54 26.38 22.38 -14.72
CA GLY A 54 25.56 21.91 -13.60
C GLY A 54 26.38 21.17 -12.55
N ALA A 55 27.38 20.39 -12.97
CA ALA A 55 28.32 19.71 -12.07
C ALA A 55 29.23 20.68 -11.33
N VAL A 56 29.76 21.71 -12.02
CA VAL A 56 30.55 22.78 -11.39
C VAL A 56 29.72 23.55 -10.37
N LEU A 57 28.51 23.99 -10.74
CA LEU A 57 27.60 24.70 -9.85
C LEU A 57 27.26 23.88 -8.60
N LEU A 58 26.95 22.59 -8.78
CA LEU A 58 26.70 21.68 -7.67
C LEU A 58 27.89 21.60 -6.72
N ALA A 59 29.10 21.42 -7.26
CA ALA A 59 30.33 21.36 -6.48
C ALA A 59 30.57 22.66 -5.71
N THR A 60 30.40 23.82 -6.36
CA THR A 60 30.53 25.14 -5.74
C THR A 60 29.53 25.32 -4.58
N ARG A 61 28.28 24.91 -4.75
CA ARG A 61 27.25 25.02 -3.70
C ARG A 61 27.60 24.18 -2.47
N ILE A 62 28.05 22.95 -2.69
CA ILE A 62 28.45 22.04 -1.59
C ILE A 62 29.69 22.57 -0.87
N HIS A 63 30.72 23.01 -1.61
CA HIS A 63 31.93 23.58 -1.01
C HIS A 63 31.63 24.87 -0.25
N ALA A 64 30.77 25.75 -0.76
CA ALA A 64 30.34 26.95 -0.06
C ALA A 64 29.59 26.64 1.25
N ALA A 65 28.93 25.49 1.34
CA ALA A 65 28.24 25.04 2.54
C ALA A 65 29.10 24.18 3.48
N ALA A 66 30.38 23.92 3.15
CA ALA A 66 31.21 22.93 3.85
C ALA A 66 31.31 23.18 5.36
N ASP A 67 31.52 24.44 5.78
CA ASP A 67 31.67 24.77 7.20
C ASP A 67 30.35 24.56 7.97
N VAL A 68 29.22 24.95 7.38
CA VAL A 68 27.90 24.74 7.98
C VAL A 68 27.56 23.24 8.02
N LEU A 69 27.94 22.46 7.01
CA LEU A 69 27.75 21.01 6.99
C LEU A 69 28.59 20.31 8.09
N ARG A 70 29.83 20.73 8.32
CA ARG A 70 30.67 20.26 9.44
C ARG A 70 30.04 20.61 10.78
N ALA A 71 29.61 21.86 10.96
CA ALA A 71 28.91 22.29 12.16
C ALA A 71 27.61 21.51 12.37
N THR A 72 26.84 21.24 11.30
CA THR A 72 25.61 20.43 11.35
C THR A 72 25.90 19.01 11.85
N ALA A 73 26.97 18.39 11.37
CA ALA A 73 27.38 17.06 11.80
C ALA A 73 27.81 17.02 13.28
N ALA A 74 28.52 18.06 13.74
CA ALA A 74 28.91 18.23 15.14
C ALA A 74 27.68 18.44 16.05
N TRP A 75 26.73 19.30 15.65
CA TRP A 75 25.46 19.51 16.35
C TRP A 75 24.67 18.21 16.45
N PHE A 76 24.58 17.43 15.35
CA PHE A 76 23.90 16.15 15.37
C PHE A 76 24.52 15.17 16.37
N THR A 77 25.85 15.17 16.50
CA THR A 77 26.56 14.36 17.49
C THR A 77 26.23 14.80 18.91
N LEU A 78 26.24 16.11 19.18
CA LEU A 78 25.87 16.68 20.49
C LEU A 78 24.41 16.39 20.86
N LEU A 79 23.46 16.56 19.93
CA LEU A 79 22.06 16.22 20.14
C LEU A 79 21.88 14.73 20.42
N LYS A 80 22.59 13.82 19.73
CA LYS A 80 22.54 12.38 20.03
C LYS A 80 23.08 12.03 21.42
N GLN A 81 24.15 12.68 21.86
CA GLN A 81 24.68 12.51 23.23
C GLN A 81 23.68 13.00 24.27
N THR A 82 23.13 14.19 24.06
CA THR A 82 22.14 14.83 24.93
C THR A 82 20.84 14.03 25.01
N ARG A 83 20.32 13.57 23.87
CA ARG A 83 19.15 12.68 23.76
C ARG A 83 19.30 11.42 24.61
N ARG A 84 20.49 10.80 24.59
CA ARG A 84 20.80 9.62 25.42
C ARG A 84 20.80 9.96 26.90
N GLY A 85 21.36 11.11 27.29
CA GLY A 85 21.32 11.62 28.66
C GLY A 85 19.90 11.86 29.17
N LEU A 86 19.03 12.41 28.32
CA LEU A 86 17.61 12.62 28.60
C LEU A 86 16.75 11.35 28.46
N ARG A 87 17.34 10.20 28.11
CA ARG A 87 16.66 8.91 27.87
C ARG A 87 15.53 8.98 26.84
N ILE A 88 15.63 9.90 25.87
CA ILE A 88 14.65 10.02 24.80
C ILE A 88 14.88 8.90 23.78
N THR A 89 13.92 8.01 23.64
CA THR A 89 13.95 6.88 22.70
C THR A 89 13.11 7.12 21.45
N GLU A 90 12.29 8.15 21.45
CA GLU A 90 11.28 8.45 20.44
C GLU A 90 11.86 9.04 19.15
N GLY A 91 11.27 8.62 18.01
CA GLY A 91 11.53 9.14 16.67
C GLY A 91 12.88 8.75 16.05
N ASN A 92 12.94 8.79 14.72
CA ASN A 92 14.21 8.64 14.00
C ASN A 92 15.01 9.94 14.12
N ALA A 93 16.18 9.87 14.76
CA ALA A 93 17.03 11.03 15.01
C ALA A 93 17.41 11.80 13.73
N GLN A 94 17.60 11.11 12.60
CA GLN A 94 17.94 11.78 11.34
C GLN A 94 16.75 12.56 10.81
N ASP A 95 15.55 11.98 10.85
CA ASP A 95 14.32 12.62 10.38
C ASP A 95 13.96 13.84 11.23
N LEU A 96 14.16 13.77 12.56
CA LEU A 96 13.80 14.85 13.48
C LEU A 96 14.86 15.95 13.61
N TYR A 97 16.15 15.61 13.59
CA TYR A 97 17.18 16.56 14.02
C TYR A 97 17.98 17.16 12.87
N PHE A 98 17.99 16.58 11.68
CA PHE A 98 18.89 17.05 10.60
C PHE A 98 18.68 18.51 10.22
N GLN A 99 17.42 18.92 9.99
CA GLN A 99 17.12 20.32 9.67
C GLN A 99 17.38 21.24 10.87
N ARG A 100 16.99 20.83 12.08
CA ARG A 100 17.28 21.60 13.29
C ARG A 100 18.78 21.77 13.56
N CYS A 101 19.59 20.74 13.28
CA CYS A 101 21.05 20.83 13.39
C CYS A 101 21.63 21.80 12.36
N PHE A 102 21.06 21.85 11.15
CA PHE A 102 21.48 22.81 10.14
C PHE A 102 21.12 24.24 10.53
N GLU A 103 19.94 24.46 11.12
CA GLU A 103 19.55 25.76 11.68
C GLU A 103 20.50 26.18 12.81
N LEU A 104 20.76 25.30 13.78
CA LEU A 104 21.69 25.55 14.88
C LEU A 104 23.10 25.84 14.37
N ALA A 105 23.57 25.11 13.36
CA ALA A 105 24.86 25.33 12.72
C ALA A 105 24.93 26.67 11.97
N THR A 106 23.84 27.07 11.32
CA THR A 106 23.78 28.35 10.60
C THR A 106 23.78 29.53 11.57
N VAL A 107 23.08 29.41 12.70
CA VAL A 107 22.96 30.49 13.69
C VAL A 107 24.17 30.55 14.62
N ASN A 108 24.69 29.41 15.06
CA ASN A 108 25.68 29.33 16.14
C ASN A 108 27.06 28.83 15.68
N GLY A 109 27.19 28.36 14.43
CA GLY A 109 28.43 27.74 13.95
C GLY A 109 28.71 26.39 14.62
N LEU A 110 29.99 26.06 14.80
CA LEU A 110 30.45 24.81 15.39
C LEU A 110 30.10 24.77 16.90
N PRO A 111 29.45 23.72 17.41
CA PRO A 111 29.08 23.64 18.82
C PRO A 111 30.27 23.32 19.72
N ASP A 112 30.26 23.91 20.91
CA ASP A 112 31.04 23.47 22.06
C ASP A 112 30.23 22.44 22.89
N PRO A 113 30.73 21.21 23.09
CA PRO A 113 29.97 20.15 23.77
C PRO A 113 29.55 20.45 25.22
N VAL A 114 30.24 21.37 25.90
CA VAL A 114 29.96 21.74 27.29
C VAL A 114 29.05 22.95 27.33
N ARG A 115 29.43 24.04 26.66
CA ARG A 115 28.70 25.31 26.68
C ARG A 115 27.34 25.20 25.99
N ASP A 116 27.28 24.50 24.86
CA ASP A 116 26.07 24.45 24.03
C ASP A 116 25.14 23.28 24.38
N ARG A 117 25.47 22.53 25.43
CA ARG A 117 24.63 21.44 25.93
C ARG A 117 23.22 21.93 26.30
N ALA A 118 23.10 23.09 26.93
CA ALA A 118 21.81 23.67 27.30
C ALA A 118 20.94 24.00 26.06
N ALA A 119 21.56 24.52 24.99
CA ALA A 119 20.88 24.78 23.72
C ALA A 119 20.43 23.48 23.05
N ALA A 120 21.28 22.45 23.05
CA ALA A 120 20.92 21.12 22.55
C ALA A 120 19.76 20.49 23.35
N GLU A 121 19.77 20.60 24.68
CA GLU A 121 18.66 20.14 25.52
C GLU A 121 17.36 20.91 25.24
N SER A 122 17.44 22.24 25.09
CA SER A 122 16.28 23.08 24.76
C SER A 122 15.69 22.69 23.40
N ALA A 123 16.52 22.53 22.38
CA ALA A 123 16.07 22.11 21.05
C ALA A 123 15.42 20.71 21.09
N LEU A 124 15.95 19.77 21.88
CA LEU A 124 15.32 18.47 22.06
C LEU A 124 13.97 18.58 22.80
N ARG A 125 13.88 19.39 23.85
CA ARG A 125 12.60 19.60 24.56
C ARG A 125 11.56 20.24 23.65
N GLU A 126 11.94 21.18 22.80
CA GLU A 126 11.06 21.80 21.81
C GLU A 126 10.54 20.74 20.82
N ILE A 127 11.44 19.98 20.19
CA ILE A 127 11.07 18.94 19.21
C ILE A 127 10.16 17.87 19.82
N HIS A 128 10.47 17.40 21.03
CA HIS A 128 9.71 16.31 21.66
C HIS A 128 8.49 16.80 22.45
N GLY A 129 8.49 18.06 22.90
CA GLY A 129 7.34 18.70 23.56
C GLY A 129 6.11 18.79 22.67
N LEU A 130 6.31 18.85 21.36
CA LEU A 130 5.24 18.75 20.34
C LEU A 130 4.47 17.43 20.38
N SER A 131 4.97 16.39 21.06
CA SER A 131 4.23 15.14 21.21
C SER A 131 3.14 15.22 22.28
N ALA A 132 3.14 16.26 23.14
CA ALA A 132 2.14 16.48 24.20
C ALA A 132 1.84 15.23 25.06
N GLY A 133 2.83 14.36 25.30
CA GLY A 133 2.66 13.11 26.06
C GLY A 133 2.10 11.92 25.26
N ARG A 134 1.83 12.05 23.95
CA ARG A 134 1.41 10.96 23.06
C ARG A 134 2.64 10.22 22.53
N THR A 135 3.38 9.61 23.44
CA THR A 135 4.63 8.92 23.12
C THR A 135 4.48 7.41 23.30
N THR A 136 5.31 6.64 22.60
CA THR A 136 5.32 5.17 22.76
C THR A 136 5.72 4.76 24.19
N GLN A 137 6.51 5.59 24.87
CA GLN A 137 6.89 5.37 26.27
C GLN A 137 5.71 5.64 27.21
N ALA A 138 4.96 6.72 27.01
CA ALA A 138 3.76 7.01 27.79
C ALA A 138 2.68 5.92 27.60
N LEU A 139 2.52 5.41 26.38
CA LEU A 139 1.68 4.24 26.11
C LEU A 139 2.15 3.01 26.90
N LYS A 140 3.45 2.70 26.86
CA LYS A 140 4.01 1.56 27.59
C LYS A 140 3.79 1.69 29.09
N GLU A 141 4.02 2.87 29.66
CA GLU A 141 3.79 3.15 31.08
C GLU A 141 2.30 3.05 31.43
N TYR A 142 1.41 3.56 30.58
CA TYR A 142 -0.02 3.44 30.76
C TYR A 142 -0.49 1.98 30.79
N LEU A 143 0.06 1.13 29.93
CA LEU A 143 -0.28 -0.30 29.82
C LEU A 143 0.53 -1.22 30.77
N ALA A 144 1.45 -0.69 31.56
CA ALA A 144 2.26 -1.49 32.48
C ALA A 144 1.57 -1.74 33.84
N ASP A 145 0.52 -0.98 34.16
CA ASP A 145 -0.25 -1.12 35.40
C ASP A 145 -1.12 -2.40 35.38
N PRO A 146 -0.86 -3.40 36.24
CA PRO A 146 -1.60 -4.66 36.22
C PRO A 146 -3.11 -4.50 36.49
N ALA A 147 -3.51 -3.55 37.34
CA ALA A 147 -4.93 -3.32 37.63
C ALA A 147 -5.64 -2.81 36.38
N ARG A 148 -5.03 -1.84 35.70
CA ARG A 148 -5.54 -1.30 34.44
C ARG A 148 -5.57 -2.33 33.32
N VAL A 149 -4.54 -3.19 33.21
CA VAL A 149 -4.56 -4.28 32.23
C VAL A 149 -5.75 -5.21 32.46
N GLY A 150 -6.11 -5.49 33.72
CA GLY A 150 -7.32 -6.23 34.06
C GLY A 150 -8.59 -5.55 33.54
N GLU A 151 -8.78 -4.27 33.87
CA GLU A 151 -9.94 -3.47 33.43
C GLU A 151 -10.07 -3.41 31.89
N LEU A 152 -8.96 -3.16 31.19
CA LEU A 152 -8.93 -3.11 29.73
C LEU A 152 -9.23 -4.48 29.11
N THR A 153 -8.77 -5.56 29.74
CA THR A 153 -9.07 -6.93 29.28
C THR A 153 -10.56 -7.23 29.41
N ASP A 154 -11.20 -6.84 30.50
CA ASP A 154 -12.66 -6.98 30.68
C ASP A 154 -13.45 -6.13 29.70
N LEU A 155 -12.98 -4.91 29.42
CA LEU A 155 -13.56 -4.03 28.40
C LEU A 155 -13.48 -4.67 27.01
N ILE A 156 -12.30 -5.20 26.62
CA ILE A 156 -12.11 -5.92 25.37
C ILE A 156 -13.07 -7.11 25.29
N HIS A 157 -13.14 -7.94 26.32
CA HIS A 157 -14.04 -9.10 26.33
C HIS A 157 -15.50 -8.70 26.17
N THR A 158 -15.92 -7.60 26.79
CA THR A 158 -17.28 -7.07 26.69
C THR A 158 -17.57 -6.51 25.29
N ALA A 159 -16.70 -5.65 24.77
CA ALA A 159 -16.82 -5.10 23.42
C ALA A 159 -16.81 -6.20 22.35
N TRP A 160 -15.92 -7.19 22.50
CA TRP A 160 -15.85 -8.35 21.62
C TRP A 160 -17.16 -9.15 21.67
N ARG A 161 -17.71 -9.46 22.85
CA ARG A 161 -18.97 -10.22 22.92
C ARG A 161 -20.16 -9.51 22.23
N ARG A 162 -20.19 -8.17 22.27
CA ARG A 162 -21.26 -7.32 21.72
C ARG A 162 -21.24 -7.14 20.20
N ARG A 163 -20.27 -7.70 19.49
CA ARG A 163 -20.19 -7.57 18.02
C ARG A 163 -21.47 -8.07 17.34
N PRO A 164 -21.93 -7.40 16.26
CA PRO A 164 -23.09 -7.83 15.49
C PRO A 164 -22.98 -9.29 15.02
N ARG A 165 -24.09 -10.02 15.14
CA ARG A 165 -24.22 -11.44 14.73
C ARG A 165 -25.31 -11.65 13.68
N THR A 166 -25.77 -10.60 13.04
CA THR A 166 -26.81 -10.66 12.00
C THR A 166 -26.25 -11.27 10.72
N ASP A 167 -27.12 -11.91 9.96
CA ASP A 167 -26.82 -12.24 8.57
C ASP A 167 -26.90 -10.96 7.74
N VAL A 168 -26.00 -10.85 6.76
CA VAL A 168 -25.75 -9.61 6.04
C VAL A 168 -25.76 -9.87 4.53
N PRO A 169 -26.26 -8.91 3.72
CA PRO A 169 -26.32 -9.08 2.27
C PRO A 169 -24.95 -9.29 1.63
N ASP A 170 -24.94 -9.91 0.46
CA ASP A 170 -23.74 -9.98 -0.38
C ASP A 170 -23.61 -8.72 -1.25
N HIS A 171 -22.50 -8.02 -1.09
CA HIS A 171 -22.20 -6.79 -1.82
C HIS A 171 -21.05 -6.95 -2.83
N SER A 172 -20.66 -8.20 -3.13
CA SER A 172 -19.48 -8.46 -3.96
C SER A 172 -19.54 -7.83 -5.36
N ALA A 173 -20.71 -7.89 -6.01
CA ALA A 173 -20.91 -7.27 -7.33
C ALA A 173 -20.85 -5.75 -7.25
N ALA A 174 -21.58 -5.14 -6.30
CA ALA A 174 -21.59 -3.69 -6.09
C ALA A 174 -20.18 -3.13 -5.79
N LEU A 175 -19.36 -3.87 -5.03
CA LEU A 175 -17.97 -3.48 -4.76
C LEU A 175 -17.07 -3.59 -5.99
N ALA A 176 -17.27 -4.58 -6.86
CA ALA A 176 -16.55 -4.69 -8.11
C ALA A 176 -16.88 -3.52 -9.05
N ASP A 177 -18.17 -3.20 -9.18
CA ASP A 177 -18.67 -2.07 -9.98
C ASP A 177 -18.13 -0.73 -9.44
N LEU A 178 -18.19 -0.52 -8.11
CA LEU A 178 -17.64 0.68 -7.46
C LEU A 178 -16.15 0.87 -7.76
N VAL A 179 -15.36 -0.20 -7.65
CA VAL A 179 -13.91 -0.13 -7.88
C VAL A 179 -13.60 0.21 -9.33
N ASP A 180 -14.32 -0.39 -10.28
CA ASP A 180 -14.15 -0.10 -11.71
C ASP A 180 -14.61 1.31 -12.07
N ALA A 181 -15.71 1.79 -11.50
CA ALA A 181 -16.16 3.17 -11.63
C ALA A 181 -15.10 4.15 -11.10
N CYS A 182 -14.57 3.91 -9.90
CA CYS A 182 -13.51 4.73 -9.31
C CYS A 182 -12.26 4.78 -10.19
N ALA A 183 -11.86 3.65 -10.80
CA ALA A 183 -10.72 3.60 -11.71
C ALA A 183 -10.98 4.32 -13.05
N ALA A 184 -12.25 4.33 -13.50
CA ALA A 184 -12.67 4.97 -14.75
C ALA A 184 -12.76 6.51 -14.63
N THR A 185 -12.99 7.07 -13.43
CA THR A 185 -13.03 8.53 -13.17
C THR A 185 -11.78 9.27 -13.69
N ARG A 186 -10.63 8.59 -13.77
CA ARG A 186 -9.38 9.14 -14.32
C ARG A 186 -9.46 9.45 -15.82
N PHE A 187 -10.45 8.89 -16.53
CA PHE A 187 -10.61 8.98 -17.97
C PHE A 187 -11.85 9.77 -18.41
N ASP A 188 -12.74 10.12 -17.47
CA ASP A 188 -13.98 10.84 -17.78
C ASP A 188 -14.37 11.77 -16.62
N ASP A 189 -14.47 13.08 -16.89
CA ASP A 189 -14.74 14.14 -15.90
C ASP A 189 -16.17 14.06 -15.29
N ALA A 190 -16.98 13.07 -15.70
CA ALA A 190 -18.39 12.90 -15.32
C ALA A 190 -18.69 11.56 -14.64
N ALA A 191 -17.77 11.00 -13.85
CA ALA A 191 -18.03 9.77 -13.11
C ALA A 191 -18.64 10.02 -11.73
N ASN A 192 -19.82 9.42 -11.51
CA ASN A 192 -20.75 9.65 -10.41
C ASN A 192 -20.17 9.40 -9.00
N LEU A 193 -20.20 10.44 -8.15
CA LEU A 193 -20.06 10.34 -6.69
C LEU A 193 -21.11 9.41 -6.04
N ALA A 194 -22.21 9.13 -6.74
CA ALA A 194 -23.38 8.41 -6.23
C ALA A 194 -23.09 6.97 -5.77
N ASP A 195 -22.12 6.28 -6.37
CA ASP A 195 -21.89 4.86 -6.07
C ASP A 195 -21.16 4.66 -4.72
N LEU A 196 -20.22 5.56 -4.38
CA LEU A 196 -19.53 5.51 -3.08
C LEU A 196 -20.49 5.91 -1.95
N ASP A 197 -21.24 6.99 -2.13
CA ASP A 197 -22.24 7.43 -1.16
C ASP A 197 -23.32 6.37 -0.93
N ALA A 198 -23.77 5.70 -2.00
CA ALA A 198 -24.72 4.58 -1.90
C ALA A 198 -24.13 3.40 -1.12
N ALA A 199 -22.86 3.05 -1.35
CA ALA A 199 -22.19 1.98 -0.61
C ALA A 199 -22.03 2.31 0.90
N ILE A 200 -21.73 3.56 1.23
CA ILE A 200 -21.65 4.05 2.61
C ILE A 200 -23.04 4.02 3.27
N ALA A 201 -24.06 4.57 2.60
CA ALA A 201 -25.43 4.59 3.11
C ALA A 201 -25.98 3.17 3.31
N ALA A 202 -25.63 2.22 2.45
CA ALA A 202 -26.01 0.82 2.56
C ALA A 202 -25.14 0.01 3.55
N SER A 203 -24.22 0.66 4.28
CA SER A 203 -23.35 0.03 5.28
C SER A 203 -22.56 -1.18 4.73
N VAL A 204 -22.14 -1.09 3.46
CA VAL A 204 -21.45 -2.19 2.75
C VAL A 204 -20.17 -2.62 3.47
N GLY A 205 -19.41 -1.65 3.98
CA GLY A 205 -18.19 -1.89 4.75
C GLY A 205 -18.49 -2.64 6.05
N THR A 206 -19.52 -2.22 6.79
CA THR A 206 -19.99 -2.93 7.98
C THR A 206 -20.41 -4.36 7.66
N HIS A 207 -21.23 -4.57 6.63
CA HIS A 207 -21.69 -5.90 6.21
C HIS A 207 -20.52 -6.83 5.86
N THR A 208 -19.58 -6.38 5.05
CA THR A 208 -18.40 -7.19 4.68
C THR A 208 -17.50 -7.48 5.87
N GLY A 209 -17.32 -6.52 6.79
CA GLY A 209 -16.53 -6.74 8.01
C GLY A 209 -17.17 -7.75 8.97
N ILE A 210 -18.51 -7.78 9.07
CA ILE A 210 -19.24 -8.80 9.86
C ILE A 210 -18.99 -10.21 9.28
N ARG A 211 -19.00 -10.35 7.95
CA ARG A 211 -18.70 -11.64 7.29
C ARG A 211 -17.32 -12.19 7.65
N LEU A 212 -16.31 -11.33 7.79
CA LEU A 212 -14.94 -11.75 8.17
C LEU A 212 -14.85 -12.38 9.56
N TRP A 213 -15.80 -12.11 10.46
CA TRP A 213 -15.85 -12.74 11.78
C TRP A 213 -16.61 -14.06 11.83
N ARG A 214 -17.35 -14.40 10.78
CA ARG A 214 -18.25 -15.55 10.76
C ARG A 214 -17.81 -16.59 9.74
N ASN A 215 -17.22 -16.15 8.63
CA ASN A 215 -16.91 -17.04 7.53
C ASN A 215 -15.64 -17.85 7.81
N THR A 216 -15.81 -19.13 8.11
CA THR A 216 -14.73 -20.14 8.21
C THR A 216 -14.52 -20.89 6.90
N ILE A 217 -15.47 -20.83 5.98
CA ILE A 217 -15.43 -21.56 4.71
C ILE A 217 -15.04 -20.57 3.62
N GLY A 218 -13.76 -20.62 3.28
CA GLY A 218 -13.16 -19.82 2.24
C GLY A 218 -13.31 -20.42 0.86
N GLY A 219 -12.95 -19.62 -0.13
CA GLY A 219 -13.00 -19.97 -1.53
C GLY A 219 -12.26 -18.94 -2.34
N ILE A 220 -10.97 -18.71 -2.05
CA ILE A 220 -10.10 -18.12 -3.06
C ILE A 220 -9.96 -19.16 -4.18
N PRO A 221 -10.23 -18.85 -5.46
CA PRO A 221 -9.97 -19.78 -6.55
C PRO A 221 -8.48 -20.12 -6.59
N GLN A 222 -8.10 -21.19 -5.91
CA GLN A 222 -6.77 -21.75 -5.94
C GLN A 222 -6.84 -22.87 -6.96
N GLU A 223 -6.17 -22.63 -8.09
CA GLU A 223 -5.89 -23.59 -9.17
C GLU A 223 -6.94 -23.63 -10.30
N PHE A 224 -6.47 -23.25 -11.50
CA PHE A 224 -7.15 -23.42 -12.80
C PHE A 224 -8.51 -22.72 -12.97
N GLY A 225 -8.47 -21.39 -13.11
CA GLY A 225 -9.37 -20.69 -14.04
C GLY A 225 -10.88 -20.73 -13.77
N GLY A 226 -11.31 -20.92 -12.52
CA GLY A 226 -12.70 -20.81 -12.11
C GLY A 226 -13.03 -19.41 -11.57
N ALA A 227 -13.86 -18.67 -12.29
CA ALA A 227 -14.36 -17.35 -11.92
C ALA A 227 -15.38 -17.42 -10.76
N ALA A 228 -14.95 -17.67 -9.53
CA ALA A 228 -15.79 -17.36 -8.36
C ALA A 228 -15.59 -15.88 -8.00
N HIS A 229 -16.35 -15.00 -8.66
CA HIS A 229 -16.41 -13.58 -8.34
C HIS A 229 -17.23 -13.41 -7.06
N GLY A 230 -16.55 -13.31 -5.92
CA GLY A 230 -17.19 -12.99 -4.66
C GLY A 230 -16.21 -12.83 -3.50
N ILE A 231 -16.51 -11.93 -2.56
CA ILE A 231 -15.87 -11.83 -1.24
C ILE A 231 -16.40 -13.00 -0.37
N GLY A 232 -16.20 -14.22 -0.86
CA GLY A 232 -16.34 -15.48 -0.11
C GLY A 232 -15.07 -15.84 0.66
N SER A 233 -14.05 -14.97 0.61
CA SER A 233 -12.77 -15.20 1.28
C SER A 233 -12.86 -15.04 2.78
N THR A 234 -12.15 -15.90 3.51
CA THR A 234 -11.99 -15.75 4.96
C THR A 234 -10.95 -14.66 5.29
N ALA A 235 -11.00 -14.12 6.50
CA ALA A 235 -9.96 -13.21 6.98
C ALA A 235 -8.55 -13.86 6.95
N GLN A 236 -8.48 -15.19 7.12
CA GLN A 236 -7.24 -15.95 7.05
C GLN A 236 -6.66 -16.00 5.63
N GLU A 237 -7.51 -16.29 4.64
CA GLU A 237 -7.12 -16.34 3.22
C GLU A 237 -6.61 -14.97 2.74
N LEU A 238 -7.32 -13.90 3.13
CA LEU A 238 -6.93 -12.52 2.88
C LEU A 238 -5.63 -12.11 3.58
N GLY A 239 -5.12 -12.94 4.51
CA GLY A 239 -3.88 -12.70 5.23
C GLY A 239 -3.99 -11.59 6.28
N LEU A 240 -5.19 -11.39 6.82
CA LEU A 240 -5.52 -10.43 7.88
C LEU A 240 -5.38 -11.04 9.28
N THR A 241 -5.51 -12.36 9.40
CA THR A 241 -5.31 -13.14 10.63
C THR A 241 -4.63 -14.48 10.31
N LEU A 242 -3.93 -15.07 11.28
CA LEU A 242 -3.42 -16.43 11.22
C LEU A 242 -4.48 -17.48 11.57
N HIS A 243 -5.57 -17.06 12.23
CA HIS A 243 -6.59 -17.93 12.77
C HIS A 243 -7.72 -18.16 11.75
N PRO A 244 -8.47 -19.28 11.85
CA PRO A 244 -9.64 -19.51 10.98
C PRO A 244 -10.67 -18.38 11.06
N LEU A 245 -10.82 -17.79 12.25
CA LEU A 245 -11.57 -16.56 12.49
C LEU A 245 -10.74 -15.61 13.36
N PRO A 246 -10.88 -14.29 13.18
CA PRO A 246 -10.27 -13.30 14.06
C PRO A 246 -10.57 -13.59 15.53
N GLN A 247 -9.56 -13.40 16.38
CA GLN A 247 -9.63 -13.62 17.82
C GLN A 247 -9.79 -12.29 18.58
N PRO A 248 -10.31 -12.28 19.82
CA PRO A 248 -10.32 -11.06 20.62
C PRO A 248 -8.89 -10.49 20.73
N PRO A 249 -8.70 -9.17 20.55
CA PRO A 249 -7.39 -8.57 20.71
C PRO A 249 -6.92 -8.73 22.15
N ARG A 250 -5.61 -8.65 22.36
CA ARG A 250 -5.03 -8.54 23.71
C ARG A 250 -4.51 -7.13 23.92
N VAL A 251 -4.35 -6.72 25.19
CA VAL A 251 -3.73 -5.43 25.52
C VAL A 251 -2.30 -5.36 24.98
N GLY A 252 -1.48 -6.39 25.27
CA GLY A 252 -0.10 -6.53 24.78
C GLY A 252 0.94 -5.82 25.66
N GLU A 253 2.04 -6.52 25.96
CA GLU A 253 3.10 -6.01 26.85
C GLU A 253 4.09 -5.07 26.15
N SER A 254 4.34 -5.29 24.86
CA SER A 254 5.29 -4.52 24.06
C SER A 254 4.95 -4.54 22.58
N ALA A 255 5.57 -3.63 21.82
CA ALA A 255 5.44 -3.56 20.38
C ALA A 255 6.78 -3.29 19.71
N SER A 256 6.99 -3.89 18.54
CA SER A 256 8.14 -3.67 17.68
C SER A 256 7.73 -3.78 16.22
N THR A 257 8.22 -2.88 15.37
CA THR A 257 7.93 -2.92 13.93
C THR A 257 8.43 -4.20 13.24
N ALA A 258 9.39 -4.90 13.86
CA ALA A 258 9.97 -6.13 13.31
C ALA A 258 9.11 -7.38 13.58
N THR A 259 8.22 -7.34 14.58
CA THR A 259 7.48 -8.51 15.07
C THR A 259 5.98 -8.26 15.14
N LEU A 260 5.46 -7.26 14.41
CA LEU A 260 4.04 -6.95 14.40
C LEU A 260 3.21 -8.14 13.90
N GLY A 261 2.15 -8.46 14.62
CA GLY A 261 1.12 -9.39 14.16
C GLY A 261 0.46 -8.96 12.83
N LEU A 262 -0.27 -9.90 12.23
CA LEU A 262 -1.17 -9.60 11.12
C LEU A 262 -2.27 -8.62 11.58
N PRO A 263 -2.88 -7.84 10.67
CA PRO A 263 -3.84 -6.78 11.00
C PRO A 263 -4.81 -7.06 12.17
N PHE A 264 -5.49 -8.21 12.16
CA PHE A 264 -6.46 -8.58 13.19
C PHE A 264 -5.88 -9.34 14.39
N ASP A 265 -4.61 -9.73 14.32
CA ASP A 265 -3.90 -10.42 15.40
C ASP A 265 -3.07 -9.45 16.26
N ARG A 266 -2.95 -8.19 15.84
CA ARG A 266 -2.22 -7.16 16.60
C ARG A 266 -2.92 -6.87 17.92
N THR A 267 -2.11 -6.74 18.97
CA THR A 267 -2.51 -6.22 20.27
C THR A 267 -2.87 -4.73 20.21
N ILE A 268 -3.60 -4.25 21.22
CA ILE A 268 -3.92 -2.82 21.36
C ILE A 268 -2.64 -1.98 21.39
N HIS A 269 -1.62 -2.44 22.14
CA HIS A 269 -0.30 -1.82 22.18
C HIS A 269 0.31 -1.70 20.78
N GLU A 270 0.39 -2.78 20.01
CA GLU A 270 0.98 -2.75 18.66
C GLU A 270 0.25 -1.80 17.71
N ARG A 271 -1.08 -1.74 17.78
CA ARG A 271 -1.92 -0.88 16.92
C ARG A 271 -1.64 0.59 17.21
N ILE A 272 -1.70 1.01 18.47
CA ILE A 272 -1.42 2.40 18.87
C ILE A 272 0.05 2.75 18.66
N PHE A 273 0.97 1.84 18.98
CA PHE A 273 2.41 2.04 18.75
C PHE A 273 2.71 2.40 17.30
N THR A 274 2.08 1.72 16.34
CA THR A 274 2.29 2.03 14.93
C THR A 274 1.77 3.41 14.53
N VAL A 275 0.68 3.88 15.13
CA VAL A 275 0.14 5.24 14.90
C VAL A 275 1.07 6.29 15.48
N LEU A 276 1.53 6.10 16.73
CA LEU A 276 2.43 7.04 17.40
C LEU A 276 3.75 7.16 16.63
N GLN A 277 4.32 6.05 16.15
CA GLN A 277 5.51 6.08 15.28
C GLN A 277 5.22 6.74 13.92
N ALA A 278 4.01 6.48 13.40
CA ALA A 278 3.41 7.05 12.20
C ALA A 278 3.38 8.58 12.16
N SER A 279 2.87 9.16 13.25
CA SER A 279 2.41 10.53 13.29
C SER A 279 3.54 11.53 13.53
N SER A 280 3.62 12.53 12.66
CA SER A 280 4.44 13.73 12.86
C SER A 280 3.78 14.72 13.81
N GLU A 281 2.44 14.80 13.78
CA GLU A 281 1.61 15.74 14.56
C GLU A 281 0.96 14.99 15.72
N ARG A 282 1.78 14.51 16.66
CA ARG A 282 1.30 13.72 17.81
C ARG A 282 0.43 14.53 18.79
N ALA A 283 0.57 15.85 18.82
CA ALA A 283 -0.28 16.73 19.64
C ALA A 283 -1.77 16.66 19.24
N ASP A 284 -2.06 16.41 17.97
CA ASP A 284 -3.43 16.36 17.45
C ASP A 284 -4.10 15.03 17.73
N LEU A 285 -3.33 14.02 18.19
CA LEU A 285 -3.90 12.76 18.63
C LEU A 285 -4.56 12.91 20.02
N PRO A 286 -5.65 12.16 20.27
CA PRO A 286 -6.23 12.08 21.61
C PRO A 286 -5.20 11.68 22.68
N PRO A 287 -5.43 12.02 23.96
CA PRO A 287 -4.63 11.52 25.07
C PRO A 287 -4.53 9.98 25.04
N ILE A 288 -3.44 9.43 25.60
CA ILE A 288 -3.20 7.97 25.62
C ILE A 288 -4.39 7.14 26.14
N PRO A 289 -5.08 7.52 27.25
CA PRO A 289 -6.26 6.78 27.70
C PRO A 289 -7.37 6.69 26.65
N GLU A 290 -7.71 7.83 26.02
CA GLU A 290 -8.74 7.92 24.99
C GLU A 290 -8.33 7.15 23.72
N LEU A 291 -7.05 7.20 23.35
CA LEU A 291 -6.51 6.38 22.25
C LEU A 291 -6.67 4.88 22.52
N VAL A 292 -6.46 4.44 23.76
CA VAL A 292 -6.62 3.03 24.16
C VAL A 292 -8.08 2.60 24.07
N ASP A 293 -9.00 3.39 24.63
CA ASP A 293 -10.43 3.07 24.59
C ASP A 293 -10.97 3.05 23.16
N ALA A 294 -10.61 4.06 22.36
CA ALA A 294 -10.96 4.14 20.95
C ALA A 294 -10.37 2.96 20.14
N GLU A 295 -9.14 2.54 20.44
CA GLU A 295 -8.53 1.40 19.76
C GLU A 295 -9.18 0.06 20.14
N ILE A 296 -9.66 -0.09 21.38
CA ILE A 296 -10.44 -1.27 21.78
C ILE A 296 -11.76 -1.31 21.00
N ALA A 297 -12.48 -0.18 20.91
CA ALA A 297 -13.69 -0.08 20.12
C ALA A 297 -13.41 -0.40 18.65
N ARG A 298 -12.36 0.19 18.08
CA ARG A 298 -11.91 -0.02 16.70
C ARG A 298 -11.56 -1.48 16.46
N ALA A 299 -10.81 -2.13 17.34
CA ALA A 299 -10.41 -3.53 17.21
C ALA A 299 -11.60 -4.50 17.27
N CYS A 300 -12.70 -4.10 17.92
CA CYS A 300 -13.94 -4.86 17.98
C CYS A 300 -14.96 -4.45 16.91
N ALA A 301 -14.66 -3.48 16.04
CA ALA A 301 -15.56 -3.01 14.99
C ALA A 301 -15.31 -3.73 13.64
N PRO A 302 -16.29 -3.78 12.72
CA PRO A 302 -16.12 -4.39 11.41
C PRO A 302 -14.87 -3.85 10.69
N TRP A 303 -14.10 -4.74 10.03
CA TRP A 303 -12.77 -4.43 9.45
C TRP A 303 -11.70 -3.93 10.42
N ALA A 304 -12.00 -3.96 11.72
CA ALA A 304 -11.25 -3.30 12.75
C ALA A 304 -11.06 -1.79 12.48
N LEU A 305 -12.12 -1.13 11.99
CA LEU A 305 -12.22 0.30 11.67
C LEU A 305 -13.54 0.86 12.21
N LEU A 306 -13.58 2.13 12.62
CA LEU A 306 -14.76 2.80 13.16
C LEU A 306 -15.60 3.48 12.07
N ASP A 307 -14.97 4.24 11.19
CA ASP A 307 -15.66 4.99 10.14
C ASP A 307 -16.14 4.09 8.99
N GLU A 308 -17.39 4.25 8.57
CA GLU A 308 -17.99 3.41 7.52
C GLU A 308 -17.34 3.63 6.16
N SER A 309 -16.94 4.86 5.81
CA SER A 309 -16.25 5.14 4.55
C SER A 309 -14.91 4.39 4.47
N LEU A 310 -14.20 4.26 5.58
CA LEU A 310 -12.95 3.51 5.66
C LEU A 310 -13.19 1.99 5.60
N ARG A 311 -14.32 1.50 6.14
CA ARG A 311 -14.73 0.09 5.98
C ARG A 311 -15.11 -0.22 4.52
N VAL A 312 -15.82 0.68 3.84
CA VAL A 312 -16.12 0.56 2.41
C VAL A 312 -14.82 0.55 1.61
N ALA A 313 -13.86 1.43 1.93
CA ALA A 313 -12.54 1.41 1.30
C ALA A 313 -11.77 0.09 1.53
N ALA A 314 -11.86 -0.50 2.73
CA ALA A 314 -11.28 -1.81 3.00
C ALA A 314 -11.95 -2.92 2.16
N ALA A 315 -13.27 -2.90 2.07
CA ALA A 315 -14.07 -3.85 1.30
C ALA A 315 -13.81 -3.76 -0.21
N ALA A 316 -13.79 -2.54 -0.76
CA ALA A 316 -13.45 -2.25 -2.15
C ALA A 316 -12.02 -2.70 -2.47
N GLY A 317 -11.07 -2.40 -1.58
CA GLY A 317 -9.70 -2.87 -1.72
C GLY A 317 -9.55 -4.39 -1.67
N ALA A 318 -10.39 -5.10 -0.89
CA ALA A 318 -10.42 -6.56 -0.89
C ALA A 318 -11.00 -7.13 -2.19
N ALA A 319 -12.09 -6.54 -2.71
CA ALA A 319 -12.63 -6.89 -4.01
C ALA A 319 -11.59 -6.72 -5.13
N LEU A 320 -10.84 -5.61 -5.13
CA LEU A 320 -9.72 -5.41 -6.05
C LEU A 320 -8.62 -6.46 -5.83
N ALA A 321 -8.19 -6.66 -4.59
CA ALA A 321 -7.02 -7.48 -4.26
C ALA A 321 -7.12 -8.92 -4.77
N VAL A 322 -8.31 -9.55 -4.68
CA VAL A 322 -8.52 -10.94 -5.10
C VAL A 322 -8.52 -11.11 -6.62
N THR A 323 -8.67 -10.03 -7.38
CA THR A 323 -8.57 -10.03 -8.86
C THR A 323 -7.14 -9.77 -9.36
N LEU A 324 -6.20 -9.45 -8.47
CA LEU A 324 -4.81 -9.20 -8.86
C LEU A 324 -4.10 -10.48 -9.28
N CYS A 325 -3.50 -10.47 -10.45
CA CYS A 325 -2.80 -11.59 -11.06
C CYS A 325 -1.50 -11.11 -11.74
N PRO A 326 -0.45 -10.75 -10.97
CA PRO A 326 0.79 -10.24 -11.52
C PRO A 326 1.56 -11.29 -12.33
N LEU A 327 1.41 -12.58 -12.02
CA LEU A 327 2.00 -13.64 -12.82
C LEU A 327 1.24 -13.90 -14.15
N GLY A 328 0.10 -13.25 -14.36
CA GLY A 328 -0.78 -13.45 -15.51
C GLY A 328 -1.65 -14.69 -15.32
N ARG A 329 -2.85 -14.67 -15.92
CA ARG A 329 -3.68 -15.87 -16.01
C ARG A 329 -3.03 -16.79 -17.04
N THR A 330 -2.63 -18.00 -16.65
CA THR A 330 -2.32 -19.03 -17.65
C THR A 330 -3.64 -19.32 -18.37
N PRO A 331 -3.75 -19.16 -19.70
CA PRO A 331 -4.93 -19.64 -20.39
C PRO A 331 -5.03 -21.13 -20.06
N GLY A 332 -6.12 -21.52 -19.39
CA GLY A 332 -6.39 -22.93 -19.14
C GLY A 332 -6.25 -23.66 -20.46
N ASN A 333 -5.48 -24.73 -20.47
CA ASN A 333 -5.37 -25.61 -21.63
C ASN A 333 -6.77 -26.16 -21.89
N GLY A 334 -7.56 -25.44 -22.69
CA GLY A 334 -8.78 -25.89 -23.31
C GLY A 334 -8.42 -26.94 -24.34
N TYR A 335 -7.87 -28.06 -23.87
CA TYR A 335 -7.92 -29.29 -24.62
C TYR A 335 -9.40 -29.67 -24.67
N VAL A 336 -10.05 -29.30 -25.76
CA VAL A 336 -11.29 -29.93 -26.20
C VAL A 336 -10.86 -31.27 -26.78
N PRO A 337 -11.13 -32.42 -26.13
CA PRO A 337 -10.93 -33.70 -26.79
C PRO A 337 -11.76 -33.66 -28.07
N GLY A 338 -11.11 -33.96 -29.19
CA GLY A 338 -11.66 -33.80 -30.52
C GLY A 338 -13.11 -34.28 -30.59
N ARG A 339 -13.94 -33.53 -31.32
CA ARG A 339 -15.16 -34.07 -31.91
C ARG A 339 -14.79 -35.38 -32.59
N ASN A 340 -15.14 -36.50 -31.96
CA ASN A 340 -15.14 -37.79 -32.63
C ASN A 340 -16.08 -37.64 -33.82
N ALA A 341 -15.51 -37.51 -35.01
CA ALA A 341 -16.19 -37.91 -36.23
C ALA A 341 -16.53 -39.38 -36.06
N THR A 342 -17.83 -39.64 -35.91
CA THR A 342 -18.44 -40.95 -35.90
C THR A 342 -17.91 -41.76 -37.09
N PRO A 343 -17.38 -42.98 -36.91
CA PRO A 343 -17.04 -43.82 -38.05
C PRO A 343 -18.34 -44.37 -38.63
N GLU A 344 -18.74 -43.86 -39.79
CA GLU A 344 -19.74 -44.50 -40.63
C GLU A 344 -19.25 -45.88 -41.04
N ARG A 345 -19.98 -46.91 -40.59
CA ARG A 345 -19.91 -48.25 -41.17
C ARG A 345 -20.36 -48.18 -42.63
N LYS A 346 -19.45 -48.44 -43.57
CA LYS A 346 -19.80 -49.04 -44.86
C LYS A 346 -19.04 -50.35 -45.04
N ALA A 347 -19.82 -51.40 -45.12
CA ALA A 347 -19.40 -52.76 -45.42
C ALA A 347 -19.27 -52.93 -46.93
N THR A 348 -18.11 -53.40 -47.38
CA THR A 348 -17.89 -54.15 -48.63
C THR A 348 -16.60 -54.93 -48.39
N SER A 349 -16.68 -56.21 -48.04
CA SER A 349 -16.59 -57.34 -48.98
C SER A 349 -15.27 -57.33 -49.74
N GLU A 350 -14.30 -58.12 -49.30
CA GLU A 350 -13.43 -58.84 -50.22
C GLU A 350 -12.78 -60.06 -49.56
N ARG A 351 -12.37 -60.98 -50.42
CA ARG A 351 -12.44 -62.43 -50.28
C ARG A 351 -11.02 -63.00 -50.27
N ASN A 352 -10.80 -64.01 -49.44
CA ASN A 352 -9.74 -65.04 -49.43
C ASN A 352 -8.58 -64.95 -50.46
N GLY A 353 -7.36 -65.10 -49.96
CA GLY A 353 -6.22 -65.62 -50.74
C GLY A 353 -4.87 -65.53 -50.01
N VAL A 354 -4.23 -66.67 -49.80
CA VAL A 354 -2.86 -66.95 -49.25
C VAL A 354 -2.12 -67.72 -50.36
N PRO A 355 -0.78 -67.96 -50.37
CA PRO A 355 0.45 -67.19 -50.06
C PRO A 355 1.45 -67.16 -51.26
N GLU A 356 2.66 -66.57 -51.10
CA GLU A 356 4.01 -67.02 -51.61
C GLU A 356 4.99 -65.82 -51.60
N HIS A 357 6.10 -65.82 -50.86
CA HIS A 357 7.43 -66.42 -51.06
C HIS A 357 8.41 -65.59 -51.92
N ASP A 358 9.53 -65.24 -51.26
CA ASP A 358 10.92 -65.19 -51.76
C ASP A 358 11.52 -63.94 -52.43
N GLY A 359 12.82 -63.73 -52.17
CA GLY A 359 13.72 -62.92 -53.02
C GLY A 359 14.41 -61.72 -52.36
N GLY A 360 15.70 -61.87 -52.05
CA GLY A 360 16.59 -60.83 -51.52
C GLY A 360 17.15 -59.81 -52.55
N PRO A 361 18.39 -59.33 -52.40
CA PRO A 361 18.69 -57.89 -52.35
C PRO A 361 19.38 -57.34 -53.60
N VAL A 362 19.30 -56.01 -53.82
CA VAL A 362 20.18 -55.30 -54.77
C VAL A 362 20.59 -53.93 -54.21
N ALA A 363 21.91 -53.70 -54.26
CA ALA A 363 22.62 -52.49 -53.85
C ALA A 363 22.88 -51.54 -55.05
N VAL A 364 23.76 -50.55 -54.82
CA VAL A 364 24.45 -49.66 -55.79
C VAL A 364 23.65 -48.36 -56.05
N VAL A 365 24.11 -47.12 -55.85
CA VAL A 365 25.37 -46.38 -56.18
C VAL A 365 25.42 -45.10 -55.28
N ARG A 366 26.41 -44.85 -54.40
CA ARG A 366 27.60 -43.94 -54.48
C ARG A 366 27.42 -42.54 -55.12
N ASP A 367 27.37 -41.45 -54.31
CA ASP A 367 28.45 -40.46 -54.02
C ASP A 367 28.53 -39.28 -55.03
N PRO A 368 29.21 -38.14 -54.78
CA PRO A 368 29.61 -37.45 -53.54
C PRO A 368 29.49 -35.89 -53.59
N SER A 369 29.93 -35.25 -52.50
CA SER A 369 30.62 -33.94 -52.40
C SER A 369 29.89 -32.62 -52.73
N GLU A 370 29.75 -31.76 -51.71
CA GLU A 370 30.64 -30.58 -51.62
C GLU A 370 30.70 -30.03 -50.19
N THR A 371 31.93 -30.02 -49.68
CA THR A 371 32.41 -29.36 -48.46
C THR A 371 32.70 -27.89 -48.73
N ALA A 372 32.29 -26.99 -47.83
CA ALA A 372 33.07 -25.79 -47.53
C ALA A 372 32.78 -25.29 -46.11
N ALA A 373 33.70 -25.60 -45.20
CA ALA A 373 33.94 -24.80 -44.01
C ALA A 373 34.88 -23.66 -44.39
N GLN A 374 34.61 -22.43 -43.92
CA GLN A 374 35.66 -21.45 -43.61
C GLN A 374 35.15 -20.39 -42.63
N SER A 375 35.87 -20.31 -41.52
CA SER A 375 35.79 -19.39 -40.40
C SER A 375 36.35 -18.01 -40.75
N LEU A 376 35.85 -16.93 -40.11
CA LEU A 376 36.60 -16.04 -39.18
C LEU A 376 35.94 -14.66 -38.93
N ALA A 377 35.84 -14.35 -37.63
CA ALA A 377 36.16 -13.10 -36.93
C ALA A 377 35.30 -11.80 -37.06
N LEU A 378 34.67 -11.47 -35.92
CA LEU A 378 34.72 -10.20 -35.16
C LEU A 378 34.53 -8.84 -35.87
N ALA A 379 33.41 -8.18 -35.54
CA ALA A 379 33.37 -6.76 -35.16
C ALA A 379 32.11 -6.48 -34.33
N GLY A 380 32.26 -5.81 -33.19
CA GLY A 380 31.20 -5.56 -32.21
C GLY A 380 30.23 -4.45 -32.58
N THR A 381 29.12 -4.39 -31.84
CA THR A 381 28.48 -3.14 -31.40
C THR A 381 27.56 -3.46 -30.22
N ALA A 382 27.92 -2.92 -29.06
CA ALA A 382 27.09 -2.85 -27.88
C ALA A 382 26.33 -1.51 -27.87
N THR A 383 25.02 -1.54 -28.11
CA THR A 383 24.07 -0.43 -27.89
C THR A 383 22.66 -1.02 -27.91
N GLY A 384 21.71 -0.76 -27.01
CA GLY A 384 21.67 0.20 -25.92
C GLY A 384 20.54 -0.14 -24.95
N LEU A 385 20.77 0.25 -23.69
CA LEU A 385 19.85 0.17 -22.56
C LEU A 385 19.40 1.62 -22.28
N LEU A 386 18.17 1.97 -22.63
CA LEU A 386 17.49 3.22 -22.28
C LEU A 386 16.01 2.83 -22.05
N GLY A 387 15.32 3.13 -20.96
CA GLY A 387 15.48 4.24 -20.04
C GLY A 387 14.24 5.15 -20.15
N ALA A 388 13.09 4.71 -19.61
CA ALA A 388 11.89 5.54 -19.49
C ALA A 388 11.62 5.79 -18.00
N ALA A 389 12.13 6.91 -17.49
CA ALA A 389 11.78 7.47 -16.20
C ALA A 389 10.75 8.59 -16.44
N VAL A 390 9.49 8.33 -16.11
CA VAL A 390 8.43 9.36 -16.10
C VAL A 390 8.34 9.92 -14.68
N GLY A 391 8.35 11.25 -14.62
CA GLY A 391 8.58 12.09 -13.45
C GLY A 391 7.55 11.95 -12.33
N LEU A 392 8.04 12.21 -11.11
CA LEU A 392 7.23 12.48 -9.92
C LEU A 392 7.05 13.99 -9.81
N THR A 393 5.96 14.53 -10.35
CA THR A 393 5.36 15.77 -9.83
C THR A 393 4.44 15.38 -8.69
N GLY A 394 5.01 15.28 -7.49
CA GLY A 394 4.25 15.22 -6.24
C GLY A 394 4.11 16.63 -5.70
N THR A 395 2.89 17.15 -5.75
CA THR A 395 2.43 18.40 -5.14
C THR A 395 2.79 18.42 -3.65
N ALA A 396 3.72 19.30 -3.29
CA ALA A 396 3.98 19.69 -1.91
C ALA A 396 3.01 20.82 -1.55
N ALA A 397 1.81 20.46 -1.06
CA ALA A 397 0.95 21.36 -0.33
C ALA A 397 1.03 20.98 1.15
N GLY A 398 1.72 21.80 1.93
CA GLY A 398 1.92 21.59 3.36
C GLY A 398 3.27 22.11 3.81
N LEU A 399 3.42 23.44 3.85
CA LEU A 399 4.36 24.20 4.69
C LEU A 399 4.21 25.69 4.36
N LEU A 400 3.17 26.34 4.91
CA LEU A 400 3.12 27.80 5.06
C LEU A 400 2.50 28.16 6.41
N GLY A 401 3.40 28.33 7.38
CA GLY A 401 3.28 29.15 8.58
C GLY A 401 4.73 29.37 9.04
N THR A 402 5.26 30.54 9.32
CA THR A 402 4.70 31.82 9.77
C THR A 402 5.75 32.92 9.56
N ALA A 403 5.39 34.02 8.91
CA ALA A 403 6.00 35.36 9.00
C ALA A 403 4.98 36.31 8.33
N ALA A 404 4.54 37.45 8.84
CA ALA A 404 5.01 38.33 9.89
C ALA A 404 3.82 39.13 10.46
N GLY A 405 3.96 39.63 11.69
CA GLY A 405 3.08 40.65 12.24
C GLY A 405 3.41 42.07 11.72
N LEU A 406 2.45 42.97 11.98
CA LEU A 406 2.46 44.43 11.83
C LEU A 406 2.19 44.99 10.42
N LEU A 407 0.91 45.33 10.16
CA LEU A 407 0.44 46.72 9.97
C LEU A 407 -1.07 46.75 9.67
N GLY A 408 -1.80 47.63 10.35
CA GLY A 408 -2.98 48.32 9.79
C GLY A 408 -4.34 47.64 9.92
N ALA A 409 -5.13 48.11 10.88
CA ALA A 409 -6.56 47.86 10.99
C ALA A 409 -7.35 48.46 9.80
N THR A 410 -8.37 47.73 9.32
CA THR A 410 -9.68 48.28 8.92
C THR A 410 -10.75 47.19 8.97
N VAL A 411 -11.89 47.56 9.55
CA VAL A 411 -13.11 46.77 9.79
C VAL A 411 -14.10 47.03 8.65
N TRP A 412 -14.73 45.98 8.07
CA TRP A 412 -16.18 45.92 7.73
C TRP A 412 -16.58 44.47 7.30
N PRO A 413 -17.84 44.00 7.54
CA PRO A 413 -18.19 42.59 7.70
C PRO A 413 -18.98 41.98 6.52
N GLY A 414 -19.17 40.66 6.56
CA GLY A 414 -20.36 40.04 5.97
C GLY A 414 -20.20 38.63 5.39
N THR A 415 -20.23 37.60 6.24
CA THR A 415 -21.04 36.37 6.01
C THR A 415 -21.03 35.51 7.27
N ALA A 416 -22.21 35.23 7.80
CA ALA A 416 -22.42 34.50 9.04
C ALA A 416 -22.35 32.99 8.79
N VAL A 417 -21.35 32.32 9.36
CA VAL A 417 -21.39 30.87 9.60
C VAL A 417 -22.03 30.66 10.96
N ARG A 418 -23.21 30.02 10.99
CA ARG A 418 -23.83 29.54 12.23
C ARG A 418 -22.98 28.40 12.78
N VAL A 419 -22.20 28.67 13.81
CA VAL A 419 -21.65 27.65 14.70
C VAL A 419 -22.65 27.47 15.84
N SER A 420 -23.25 26.29 15.94
CA SER A 420 -24.02 25.90 17.14
C SER A 420 -23.05 25.41 18.22
N PRO A 421 -23.11 25.92 19.46
CA PRO A 421 -22.28 25.44 20.56
C PRO A 421 -23.03 24.39 21.38
N ALA A 422 -22.62 23.14 21.25
CA ALA A 422 -22.93 22.03 22.16
C ALA A 422 -21.92 20.92 21.79
N VAL A 423 -21.04 20.36 22.62
CA VAL A 423 -21.04 20.20 24.08
C VAL A 423 -19.58 20.09 24.52
N ALA A 424 -19.18 20.93 25.46
CA ALA A 424 -18.07 20.62 26.35
C ALA A 424 -18.63 19.73 27.47
N GLY A 425 -18.03 18.55 27.65
CA GLY A 425 -18.25 17.68 28.82
C GLY A 425 -19.24 16.54 28.59
N LEU A 426 -18.75 15.39 28.11
CA LEU A 426 -19.42 14.10 28.26
C LEU A 426 -18.38 12.98 28.46
N THR A 427 -17.97 12.81 29.71
CA THR A 427 -17.43 11.53 30.19
C THR A 427 -18.60 10.53 30.30
N GLY A 428 -18.44 9.32 29.76
CA GLY A 428 -19.25 8.15 30.13
C GLY A 428 -20.51 7.80 29.32
N ALA A 429 -21.10 8.68 28.50
CA ALA A 429 -22.42 8.43 27.88
C ALA A 429 -22.43 7.91 26.42
N ALA A 430 -21.29 7.90 25.72
CA ALA A 430 -21.26 7.56 24.28
C ALA A 430 -21.41 6.06 23.98
N ILE A 431 -21.18 5.18 24.96
CA ILE A 431 -21.25 3.72 24.77
C ILE A 431 -22.70 3.18 24.87
N GLU A 432 -23.60 3.87 25.58
CA GLU A 432 -25.01 3.44 25.71
C GLU A 432 -25.88 3.94 24.55
N SER A 433 -25.61 5.12 23.99
CA SER A 433 -26.45 5.69 22.92
C SER A 433 -26.32 4.96 21.57
N ALA A 434 -25.14 4.41 21.26
CA ALA A 434 -24.95 3.58 20.06
C ALA A 434 -25.63 2.20 20.18
N ALA A 435 -25.90 1.72 21.40
CA ALA A 435 -26.60 0.47 21.64
C ALA A 435 -28.13 0.63 21.64
N ALA A 436 -28.66 1.80 21.99
CA ALA A 436 -30.10 2.07 22.06
C ALA A 436 -30.75 2.32 20.68
N ALA A 437 -29.99 2.79 19.68
CA ALA A 437 -30.51 3.04 18.32
C ALA A 437 -30.76 1.76 17.48
N LEU A 438 -30.44 0.58 18.01
CA LEU A 438 -30.56 -0.71 17.31
C LEU A 438 -31.65 -1.64 17.86
N GLY A 439 -32.58 -1.11 18.66
CA GLY A 439 -33.69 -1.92 19.13
C GLY A 439 -34.83 -1.10 19.71
N GLN A 440 -35.69 -0.55 18.86
CA GLN A 440 -37.15 -0.45 19.05
C GLN A 440 -37.82 0.03 17.75
N GLU A 441 -38.47 -0.87 17.01
CA GLU A 441 -39.70 -0.52 16.28
C GLU A 441 -40.78 -1.49 16.75
N GLY A 442 -41.57 -1.02 17.72
CA GLY A 442 -42.82 -1.63 18.13
C GLY A 442 -43.95 -1.10 17.26
N VAL A 443 -44.73 -2.03 16.70
CA VAL A 443 -46.02 -1.80 16.04
C VAL A 443 -46.96 -1.05 16.99
N PRO A 444 -47.72 -0.05 16.50
CA PRO A 444 -49.00 0.28 17.10
C PRO A 444 -50.17 0.15 16.11
N ASP A 445 -51.27 -0.34 16.68
CA ASP A 445 -52.58 -0.59 16.11
C ASP A 445 -53.23 0.60 15.39
N ALA A 446 -54.08 0.27 14.43
CA ALA A 446 -54.93 1.19 13.67
C ALA A 446 -56.04 1.84 14.52
N PRO A 447 -56.62 2.95 14.02
CA PRO A 447 -58.08 2.95 13.93
C PRO A 447 -58.61 3.37 12.56
N THR A 448 -59.65 2.65 12.17
CA THR A 448 -60.58 2.82 11.03
C THR A 448 -61.15 4.23 10.86
N ARG A 449 -61.23 4.71 9.61
CA ARG A 449 -62.44 5.31 9.00
C ARG A 449 -62.23 5.63 7.51
N SER A 450 -63.12 5.09 6.66
CA SER A 450 -63.37 5.51 5.27
C SER A 450 -63.92 6.96 5.22
N PRO A 451 -63.83 7.65 4.06
CA PRO A 451 -64.88 7.50 3.04
C PRO A 451 -64.39 7.44 1.58
N ASP A 452 -65.34 7.02 0.75
CA ASP A 452 -65.34 6.68 -0.68
C ASP A 452 -65.28 7.90 -1.66
N PRO A 453 -65.26 7.69 -3.01
CA PRO A 453 -64.32 8.32 -3.93
C PRO A 453 -64.94 9.41 -4.83
N VAL A 454 -64.07 10.20 -5.49
CA VAL A 454 -64.45 10.97 -6.70
C VAL A 454 -63.37 10.82 -7.78
N ALA A 455 -63.86 10.53 -8.97
CA ALA A 455 -63.18 10.20 -10.21
C ALA A 455 -62.37 11.34 -10.85
N GLY A 456 -61.43 10.97 -11.73
CA GLY A 456 -61.08 11.79 -12.90
C GLY A 456 -59.64 11.68 -13.39
N GLY A 457 -59.43 11.10 -14.57
CA GLY A 457 -58.46 11.64 -15.54
C GLY A 457 -57.16 10.89 -15.82
N SER A 458 -57.27 9.81 -16.60
CA SER A 458 -56.42 9.44 -17.76
C SER A 458 -55.09 10.17 -18.01
N ALA A 459 -53.99 9.41 -18.12
CA ALA A 459 -53.12 9.37 -19.31
C ALA A 459 -52.09 8.21 -19.20
N VAL A 460 -52.40 7.09 -19.84
CA VAL A 460 -51.50 5.96 -20.08
C VAL A 460 -50.67 6.28 -21.34
N SER A 461 -49.35 6.29 -21.24
CA SER A 461 -48.47 6.31 -22.42
C SER A 461 -48.02 4.88 -22.73
N VAL A 462 -48.60 4.32 -23.78
CA VAL A 462 -48.25 3.04 -24.39
C VAL A 462 -47.08 3.28 -25.35
N VAL A 463 -45.91 2.70 -25.06
CA VAL A 463 -44.82 2.58 -26.05
C VAL A 463 -44.86 1.16 -26.63
N ARG A 464 -45.09 1.07 -27.94
CA ARG A 464 -45.06 -0.18 -28.73
C ARG A 464 -43.61 -0.58 -29.07
N PRO A 465 -43.33 -1.89 -29.26
CA PRO A 465 -42.00 -2.38 -29.65
C PRO A 465 -41.81 -2.27 -31.16
N GLY A 466 -40.66 -1.75 -31.59
CA GLY A 466 -40.28 -1.59 -32.99
C GLY A 466 -38.98 -2.33 -33.33
N ALA A 467 -39.14 -3.38 -34.15
CA ALA A 467 -38.22 -3.95 -35.14
C ALA A 467 -36.70 -4.07 -34.83
N ALA A 468 -36.27 -5.33 -34.72
CA ALA A 468 -34.90 -5.78 -34.79
C ALA A 468 -34.24 -5.42 -36.14
N GLY A 469 -33.12 -4.72 -36.08
CA GLY A 469 -32.15 -4.59 -37.16
C GLY A 469 -30.86 -5.28 -36.73
N ASP A 470 -30.54 -6.39 -37.40
CA ASP A 470 -29.28 -7.13 -37.29
C ASP A 470 -28.07 -6.19 -37.38
N ARG A 471 -27.28 -6.13 -36.30
CA ARG A 471 -25.88 -5.73 -36.36
C ARG A 471 -25.06 -6.93 -35.90
N PRO A 472 -23.94 -7.24 -36.56
CA PRO A 472 -23.17 -8.43 -36.26
C PRO A 472 -22.66 -8.32 -34.81
N THR A 473 -23.16 -9.21 -33.96
CA THR A 473 -22.59 -9.49 -32.64
C THR A 473 -21.22 -10.10 -32.87
N GLY A 474 -20.22 -9.25 -33.10
CA GLY A 474 -18.86 -9.59 -32.77
C GLY A 474 -18.84 -9.86 -31.28
N THR A 475 -18.79 -11.13 -30.90
CA THR A 475 -18.38 -11.59 -29.59
C THR A 475 -16.93 -11.14 -29.36
N ALA A 476 -16.75 -9.85 -29.07
CA ALA A 476 -15.58 -9.39 -28.34
C ALA A 476 -15.63 -10.11 -27.00
N GLY A 477 -14.75 -11.09 -26.81
CA GLY A 477 -14.66 -11.84 -25.56
C GLY A 477 -14.63 -10.86 -24.40
N ALA A 478 -15.62 -10.95 -23.50
CA ALA A 478 -15.61 -10.18 -22.27
C ALA A 478 -14.33 -10.54 -21.52
N GLU A 479 -13.36 -9.63 -21.54
CA GLU A 479 -12.12 -9.80 -20.79
C GLU A 479 -12.47 -9.96 -19.31
N PRO A 480 -12.10 -11.08 -18.67
CA PRO A 480 -12.63 -11.49 -17.37
C PRO A 480 -12.06 -10.72 -16.17
N ASP A 481 -11.45 -9.56 -16.41
CA ASP A 481 -10.81 -8.70 -15.40
C ASP A 481 -11.38 -7.28 -15.53
N GLY A 482 -11.89 -6.69 -14.44
CA GLY A 482 -12.38 -5.31 -14.40
C GLY A 482 -11.35 -4.24 -14.79
N VAL A 483 -11.79 -3.02 -15.12
CA VAL A 483 -10.92 -1.89 -15.51
C VAL A 483 -9.80 -1.67 -14.49
N ALA A 484 -10.13 -1.65 -13.21
CA ALA A 484 -9.19 -1.44 -12.12
C ALA A 484 -8.11 -2.53 -12.05
N ALA A 485 -8.53 -3.79 -12.12
CA ALA A 485 -7.64 -4.94 -12.07
C ALA A 485 -6.65 -4.91 -13.25
N ARG A 486 -7.14 -4.61 -14.46
CA ARG A 486 -6.29 -4.49 -15.66
C ARG A 486 -5.24 -3.41 -15.52
N LEU A 487 -5.58 -2.23 -14.99
CA LEU A 487 -4.63 -1.12 -14.78
C LEU A 487 -3.50 -1.52 -13.83
N VAL A 488 -3.85 -2.11 -12.67
CA VAL A 488 -2.88 -2.53 -11.66
C VAL A 488 -2.01 -3.68 -12.16
N ASN A 489 -2.63 -4.73 -12.72
CA ASN A 489 -1.93 -5.89 -13.26
C ASN A 489 -0.97 -5.48 -14.38
N SER A 490 -1.41 -4.69 -15.36
CA SER A 490 -0.55 -4.23 -16.46
C SER A 490 0.69 -3.47 -15.98
N ARG A 491 0.59 -2.73 -14.87
CA ARG A 491 1.76 -2.08 -14.26
C ARG A 491 2.70 -3.11 -13.62
N TRP A 492 2.17 -4.04 -12.85
CA TRP A 492 2.96 -5.06 -12.17
C TRP A 492 3.67 -6.01 -13.15
N GLN A 493 2.97 -6.42 -14.21
CA GLN A 493 3.46 -7.35 -15.22
C GLN A 493 4.61 -6.80 -16.07
N ARG A 494 4.76 -5.47 -16.15
CA ARG A 494 5.89 -4.80 -16.81
C ARG A 494 7.18 -4.82 -16.00
N GLU A 495 7.13 -5.19 -14.72
CA GLU A 495 8.30 -5.21 -13.87
C GLU A 495 9.21 -6.42 -14.16
N ALA A 496 10.52 -6.18 -14.31
CA ALA A 496 11.48 -7.22 -14.68
C ALA A 496 11.54 -8.38 -13.67
N TYR A 497 11.37 -8.10 -12.37
CA TYR A 497 11.35 -9.15 -11.34
C TYR A 497 10.10 -10.04 -11.43
N VAL A 498 8.99 -9.53 -11.96
CA VAL A 498 7.78 -10.33 -12.20
C VAL A 498 7.99 -11.26 -13.39
N LEU A 499 8.60 -10.78 -14.47
CA LEU A 499 8.98 -11.63 -15.60
C LEU A 499 9.94 -12.75 -15.16
N GLN A 500 10.89 -12.44 -14.28
CA GLN A 500 11.77 -13.45 -13.69
C GLN A 500 10.99 -14.44 -12.80
N ALA A 501 10.10 -13.95 -11.93
CA ALA A 501 9.28 -14.80 -11.08
C ALA A 501 8.34 -15.72 -11.89
N ARG A 502 7.79 -15.25 -13.02
CA ARG A 502 7.02 -16.09 -13.96
C ARG A 502 7.86 -17.24 -14.49
N ARG A 503 9.11 -16.99 -14.91
CA ARG A 503 10.03 -18.05 -15.34
C ARG A 503 10.32 -19.05 -14.22
N MET A 504 10.45 -18.57 -12.99
CA MET A 504 10.67 -19.42 -11.81
C MET A 504 9.45 -20.29 -11.49
N ALA A 505 8.23 -19.79 -11.70
CA ALA A 505 7.01 -20.56 -11.47
C ALA A 505 6.82 -21.73 -12.45
N VAL A 506 7.47 -21.67 -13.62
CA VAL A 506 7.49 -22.75 -14.63
C VAL A 506 8.58 -23.79 -14.32
N ARG A 507 9.62 -23.43 -13.56
CA ARG A 507 10.67 -24.37 -13.13
C ARG A 507 10.22 -25.09 -11.86
N VAL A 508 10.33 -26.42 -11.85
CA VAL A 508 9.89 -27.28 -10.74
C VAL A 508 10.79 -27.12 -9.49
N ASP A 509 12.00 -26.60 -9.67
CA ASP A 509 12.94 -26.41 -8.56
C ASP A 509 12.60 -25.17 -7.74
N ALA A 510 12.36 -25.37 -6.44
CA ALA A 510 12.19 -24.30 -5.48
C ALA A 510 13.49 -23.50 -5.37
N VAL A 511 13.50 -22.28 -5.92
CA VAL A 511 14.62 -21.37 -5.73
C VAL A 511 14.50 -20.77 -4.33
N GLU A 512 15.32 -21.26 -3.40
CA GLU A 512 15.46 -20.66 -2.07
C GLU A 512 16.06 -19.25 -2.17
N GLY A 513 15.72 -18.38 -1.20
CA GLY A 513 16.27 -17.02 -1.10
C GLY A 513 15.30 -15.88 -1.47
N PRO A 514 15.80 -14.62 -1.51
CA PRO A 514 14.95 -13.43 -1.58
C PRO A 514 14.04 -13.35 -2.80
N LEU A 515 14.48 -13.86 -3.96
CA LEU A 515 13.68 -13.89 -5.18
C LEU A 515 12.59 -14.97 -5.13
N GLY A 516 12.85 -16.11 -4.49
CA GLY A 516 11.86 -17.16 -4.24
C GLY A 516 10.73 -16.67 -3.33
N ALA A 517 11.08 -15.95 -2.26
CA ALA A 517 10.11 -15.32 -1.37
C ALA A 517 9.19 -14.33 -2.11
N ILE A 518 9.76 -13.50 -2.99
CA ILE A 518 8.96 -12.58 -3.84
C ILE A 518 8.07 -13.37 -4.80
N ALA A 519 8.57 -14.43 -5.43
CA ALA A 519 7.76 -15.27 -6.31
C ALA A 519 6.59 -15.96 -5.56
N ALA A 520 6.79 -16.37 -4.32
CA ALA A 520 5.72 -16.88 -3.45
C ALA A 520 4.69 -15.79 -3.13
N GLU A 521 5.11 -14.57 -2.78
CA GLU A 521 4.20 -13.44 -2.56
C GLU A 521 3.39 -13.08 -3.81
N LEU A 522 3.98 -13.15 -5.01
CA LEU A 522 3.29 -12.87 -6.28
C LEU A 522 2.21 -13.89 -6.64
N ARG A 523 2.20 -15.07 -6.01
CA ARG A 523 1.09 -16.05 -6.14
C ARG A 523 -0.10 -15.71 -5.28
N VAL A 524 0.11 -14.92 -4.22
CA VAL A 524 -0.93 -14.48 -3.26
C VAL A 524 -0.88 -12.96 -3.08
N PRO A 525 -0.96 -12.17 -4.18
CA PRO A 525 -0.68 -10.74 -4.18
C PRO A 525 -1.63 -9.94 -3.28
N TRP A 526 -2.82 -10.47 -3.01
CA TRP A 526 -3.81 -9.85 -2.11
C TRP A 526 -3.31 -9.72 -0.68
N ARG A 527 -2.47 -10.65 -0.19
CA ARG A 527 -1.97 -10.62 1.20
C ARG A 527 -1.09 -9.39 1.49
N PRO A 528 0.03 -9.15 0.78
CA PRO A 528 0.83 -7.96 1.01
C PRO A 528 0.09 -6.66 0.67
N TYR A 529 -0.84 -6.69 -0.29
CA TYR A 529 -1.70 -5.56 -0.62
C TYR A 529 -2.61 -5.18 0.56
N LEU A 530 -3.42 -6.13 1.06
CA LEU A 530 -4.40 -5.88 2.12
C LEU A 530 -3.77 -5.53 3.46
N ARG A 531 -2.61 -6.12 3.80
CA ARG A 531 -1.86 -5.73 5.01
C ARG A 531 -1.45 -4.27 4.98
N ARG A 532 -1.08 -3.74 3.81
CA ARG A 532 -0.71 -2.33 3.64
C ARG A 532 -1.91 -1.41 3.57
N LEU A 533 -2.97 -1.84 2.89
CA LEU A 533 -4.24 -1.11 2.85
C LEU A 533 -4.76 -0.92 4.27
N TRP A 534 -4.86 -2.00 5.04
CA TRP A 534 -5.33 -1.95 6.42
C TRP A 534 -4.49 -1.00 7.28
N ALA A 535 -3.15 -1.05 7.17
CA ALA A 535 -2.29 -0.16 7.94
C ALA A 535 -2.52 1.33 7.61
N ARG A 536 -2.81 1.67 6.35
CA ARG A 536 -3.14 3.05 5.95
C ARG A 536 -4.52 3.48 6.41
N LEU A 537 -5.51 2.59 6.28
CA LEU A 537 -6.88 2.84 6.73
C LEU A 537 -6.95 2.99 8.25
N HIS A 538 -6.27 2.12 8.99
CA HIS A 538 -6.16 2.21 10.45
C HIS A 538 -5.52 3.55 10.87
N GLY A 539 -4.42 3.95 10.23
CA GLY A 539 -3.79 5.24 10.49
C GLY A 539 -4.65 6.45 10.09
N ARG A 540 -5.58 6.32 9.13
CA ARG A 540 -6.57 7.35 8.80
C ARG A 540 -7.69 7.40 9.83
N ASP A 541 -8.20 6.24 10.23
CA ASP A 541 -9.28 6.09 11.22
C ASP A 541 -8.88 6.62 12.60
N VAL A 542 -7.60 6.48 13.00
CA VAL A 542 -7.11 7.05 14.26
C VAL A 542 -6.97 8.58 14.20
N ARG A 543 -6.78 9.14 13.01
CA ARG A 543 -6.70 10.58 12.76
C ARG A 543 -8.01 11.17 12.25
N GLU A 544 -9.09 10.40 12.31
CA GLU A 544 -10.44 10.80 11.88
C GLU A 544 -10.44 11.37 10.45
N PHE A 545 -9.72 10.70 9.54
CA PHE A 545 -9.55 11.13 8.15
C PHE A 545 -10.32 10.20 7.18
N PRO A 546 -11.65 10.37 7.04
CA PRO A 546 -12.52 9.52 6.22
C PRO A 546 -12.23 9.64 4.71
N VAL A 547 -12.93 8.86 3.89
CA VAL A 547 -12.81 8.86 2.42
C VAL A 547 -14.20 9.01 1.79
N TYR A 548 -14.55 10.22 1.38
CA TYR A 548 -15.87 10.50 0.77
C TYR A 548 -15.82 10.75 -0.74
N ALA A 549 -14.62 10.84 -1.32
CA ALA A 549 -14.45 11.11 -2.74
C ALA A 549 -13.95 9.86 -3.49
N ALA A 550 -14.51 9.60 -4.67
CA ALA A 550 -14.19 8.41 -5.47
C ALA A 550 -12.75 8.44 -6.02
N ASP A 551 -12.24 9.62 -6.38
CA ASP A 551 -10.85 9.83 -6.79
C ASP A 551 -9.88 9.58 -5.64
N GLU A 552 -10.21 10.06 -4.43
CA GLU A 552 -9.44 9.80 -3.22
C GLU A 552 -9.42 8.30 -2.88
N LEU A 553 -10.56 7.62 -2.99
CA LEU A 553 -10.65 6.17 -2.82
C LEU A 553 -9.73 5.46 -3.83
N TRP A 554 -9.81 5.81 -5.11
CA TRP A 554 -8.95 5.21 -6.13
C TRP A 554 -7.46 5.48 -5.87
N ASP A 555 -7.09 6.72 -5.55
CA ASP A 555 -5.71 7.11 -5.26
C ASP A 555 -5.14 6.34 -4.06
N LEU A 556 -5.97 6.09 -3.04
CA LEU A 556 -5.63 5.24 -1.93
C LEU A 556 -5.37 3.79 -2.38
N LEU A 557 -6.30 3.18 -3.12
CA LEU A 557 -6.24 1.78 -3.56
C LEU A 557 -5.08 1.54 -4.54
N ASP A 558 -4.93 2.36 -5.58
CA ASP A 558 -3.83 2.30 -6.54
C ASP A 558 -2.49 2.63 -5.86
N GLY A 559 -2.49 3.60 -4.94
CA GLY A 559 -1.32 3.95 -4.14
C GLY A 559 -0.83 2.81 -3.27
N VAL A 560 -1.70 1.92 -2.80
CA VAL A 560 -1.29 0.70 -2.08
C VAL A 560 -0.58 -0.25 -3.04
N ALA A 561 -1.16 -0.52 -4.21
CA ALA A 561 -0.54 -1.39 -5.22
C ALA A 561 0.84 -0.88 -5.66
N ARG A 562 0.96 0.43 -5.95
CA ARG A 562 2.26 1.07 -6.26
C ARG A 562 3.28 0.87 -5.16
N SER A 563 2.87 0.97 -3.90
CA SER A 563 3.79 0.76 -2.78
C SER A 563 4.30 -0.69 -2.73
N VAL A 564 3.44 -1.68 -2.98
CA VAL A 564 3.83 -3.11 -3.00
C VAL A 564 4.88 -3.34 -4.08
N ILE A 565 4.63 -2.84 -5.29
CA ILE A 565 5.58 -2.89 -6.41
C ILE A 565 6.92 -2.25 -6.05
N LEU A 566 6.90 -1.05 -5.45
CA LEU A 566 8.12 -0.33 -5.04
C LEU A 566 8.93 -1.10 -4.00
N ASP A 567 8.26 -1.73 -3.03
CA ASP A 567 8.93 -2.53 -2.02
C ASP A 567 9.54 -3.81 -2.61
N HIS A 568 8.84 -4.50 -3.51
CA HIS A 568 9.42 -5.62 -4.26
C HIS A 568 10.68 -5.20 -5.01
N ARG A 569 10.64 -4.07 -5.73
CA ARG A 569 11.82 -3.52 -6.41
C ARG A 569 12.98 -3.24 -5.45
N MET A 570 12.69 -2.67 -4.28
CA MET A 570 13.72 -2.41 -3.27
C MET A 570 14.32 -3.70 -2.71
N ARG A 571 13.50 -4.72 -2.44
CA ARG A 571 13.97 -6.03 -1.97
C ARG A 571 14.81 -6.76 -3.01
N VAL A 572 14.40 -6.75 -4.28
CA VAL A 572 15.19 -7.27 -5.40
C VAL A 572 16.54 -6.56 -5.49
N LYS A 573 16.54 -5.22 -5.46
CA LYS A 573 17.78 -4.44 -5.51
C LYS A 573 18.74 -4.78 -4.35
N ARG A 574 18.21 -4.96 -3.14
CA ARG A 574 19.02 -5.38 -1.97
C ARG A 574 19.58 -6.79 -2.16
N ALA A 575 18.76 -7.73 -2.63
CA ALA A 575 19.21 -9.10 -2.89
C ALA A 575 20.36 -9.14 -3.91
N LEU A 576 20.21 -8.41 -5.03
CA LEU A 576 21.25 -8.31 -6.06
C LEU A 576 22.52 -7.64 -5.54
N ALA A 577 22.40 -6.61 -4.68
CA ALA A 577 23.57 -5.96 -4.07
C ALA A 577 24.34 -6.90 -3.13
N VAL A 578 23.64 -7.73 -2.34
CA VAL A 578 24.29 -8.73 -1.48
C VAL A 578 25.00 -9.80 -2.31
N SER A 579 24.37 -10.31 -3.37
CA SER A 579 24.99 -11.30 -4.27
C SER A 579 26.24 -10.75 -4.99
N ALA A 580 26.24 -9.48 -5.38
CA ALA A 580 27.40 -8.86 -6.01
C ALA A 580 28.60 -8.70 -5.05
N VAL A 581 28.35 -8.55 -3.74
CA VAL A 581 29.40 -8.43 -2.70
C VAL A 581 29.93 -9.81 -2.27
N ALA A 582 29.15 -10.88 -2.45
CA ALA A 582 29.57 -12.25 -2.17
C ALA A 582 30.50 -12.85 -3.24
N GLU A 583 30.59 -12.24 -4.43
CA GLU A 583 31.51 -12.62 -5.51
C GLU A 583 32.81 -11.77 -5.56
N PRO A 584 33.75 -11.90 -4.60
CA PRO A 584 35.15 -11.54 -4.85
C PRO A 584 36.15 -12.64 -4.44
N GLY A 585 35.72 -13.91 -4.32
CA GLY A 585 36.58 -15.01 -3.84
C GLY A 585 36.90 -16.14 -4.83
N ASP A 586 36.10 -16.34 -5.88
CA ASP A 586 36.12 -17.64 -6.60
C ASP A 586 36.53 -17.58 -8.09
N ARG A 587 37.03 -16.42 -8.56
CA ARG A 587 37.46 -16.26 -9.97
C ARG A 587 38.97 -16.24 -10.19
N GLU A 588 39.79 -16.27 -9.15
CA GLU A 588 41.26 -16.19 -9.28
C GLU A 588 41.98 -17.55 -9.16
N SER A 589 41.25 -18.65 -8.96
CA SER A 589 41.84 -19.99 -8.74
C SER A 589 41.79 -20.93 -9.96
N ARG A 590 41.56 -20.42 -11.17
CA ARG A 590 41.61 -21.21 -12.42
C ARG A 590 42.53 -20.60 -13.47
N VAL A 591 43.75 -20.27 -13.07
CA VAL A 591 44.92 -20.30 -13.95
C VAL A 591 46.05 -20.93 -13.14
N GLY A 592 46.28 -22.21 -13.37
CA GLY A 592 47.34 -23.02 -12.78
C GLY A 592 47.49 -24.29 -13.59
#